data_AF-A0A9X8MHH7-F1
#
_entry.id   AF-A0A9X8MHH7-F1
#
_cell.length_a   1.000
_cell.length_b   1.000
_cell.length_c   1.000
_cell.angle_alpha   90.00
_cell.angle_beta   90.00
_cell.angle_gamma   90.00
#
_symmetry.space_group_name_H-M   'P 1'
#
loop_
_entity.id
_entity.type
_entity.pdbx_description
1 polymer ?
#
loop_
_entity_poly.entity_id
_entity_poly.type
_entity_poly.pdbx_seq_one_letter_code
_entity_poly.pdbx_strand_id
1 'polypeptide(L)'
;MKDKLLALAFQGNWALLLPILKEHPHLINCATENKGYTVLHQAAWHGADLSIIGQLLSLGADPRIRTMNKSQTAQEIAKEKHRERQDLQYLLTAQKRTLAQLIRKAVTESPDLFSAYDGNQVICDRLIECLGWNSDAEAETAFKERVAAAFKAVTGVDLSSDRPINCGPDRSYNMHSTQSFWSGEFFKLLHEKASRSYTIPIEKNWAVISDIFYPAPSHWGLRGDLFLWLEMREFLCHVPIPDQPEVLARIISSTFSALTGEVLDSSEPIFIKRFSRGGMSSGMVSSQFWLKEFIPLMQQRAKWLQKSWETK
;
A
#
# COMPACT_ATOMS: atom_id res chain seq x y z
N MET A 1 -30.38 -11.86 -10.77
CA MET A 1 -29.14 -12.20 -10.01
C MET A 1 -28.66 -11.03 -9.16
N LYS A 2 -28.47 -9.83 -9.75
CA LYS A 2 -28.17 -8.58 -9.04
C LYS A 2 -29.06 -8.32 -7.82
N ASP A 3 -30.38 -8.43 -7.96
CA ASP A 3 -31.30 -8.13 -6.84
C ASP A 3 -31.17 -9.13 -5.69
N LYS A 4 -30.97 -10.42 -6.01
CA LYS A 4 -30.67 -11.46 -5.00
C LYS A 4 -29.38 -11.14 -4.25
N LEU A 5 -28.32 -10.73 -4.96
CA LEU A 5 -27.05 -10.33 -4.37
C LEU A 5 -27.23 -9.14 -3.42
N LEU A 6 -27.92 -8.08 -3.86
CA LEU A 6 -28.15 -6.88 -3.06
C LEU A 6 -29.06 -7.15 -1.86
N ALA A 7 -30.03 -8.06 -1.98
CA ALA A 7 -30.86 -8.50 -0.87
C ALA A 7 -30.03 -9.26 0.19
N LEU A 8 -29.14 -10.16 -0.22
CA LEU A 8 -28.23 -10.85 0.69
C LEU A 8 -27.28 -9.87 1.40
N ALA A 9 -26.77 -8.87 0.68
CA ALA A 9 -25.92 -7.82 1.25
C ALA A 9 -26.68 -6.99 2.29
N PHE A 10 -27.92 -6.61 1.99
CA PHE A 10 -28.80 -5.88 2.90
C PHE A 10 -29.10 -6.68 4.18
N GLN A 11 -29.26 -8.00 4.07
CA GLN A 11 -29.45 -8.91 5.20
C GLN A 11 -28.16 -9.26 5.96
N GLY A 12 -26.99 -8.86 5.46
CA GLY A 12 -25.69 -9.23 6.06
C GLY A 12 -25.33 -10.71 5.89
N ASN A 13 -25.91 -11.42 4.92
CA ASN A 13 -25.66 -12.84 4.69
C ASN A 13 -24.45 -13.07 3.80
N TRP A 14 -23.26 -12.81 4.35
CA TRP A 14 -21.99 -12.87 3.61
C TRP A 14 -21.62 -14.29 3.14
N ALA A 15 -21.98 -15.32 3.90
CA ALA A 15 -21.69 -16.71 3.59
C ALA A 15 -22.33 -17.17 2.26
N LEU A 16 -23.55 -16.74 1.98
CA LEU A 16 -24.22 -17.01 0.69
C LEU A 16 -23.83 -16.01 -0.40
N LEU A 17 -23.44 -14.79 -0.01
CA LEU A 17 -23.13 -13.71 -0.94
C LEU A 17 -21.75 -13.88 -1.59
N LEU A 18 -20.72 -14.25 -0.82
CA LEU A 18 -19.35 -14.32 -1.31
C LEU A 18 -19.14 -15.36 -2.43
N PRO A 19 -19.74 -16.57 -2.37
CA PRO A 19 -19.68 -17.52 -3.49
C PRO A 19 -20.24 -16.94 -4.80
N ILE A 20 -21.37 -16.22 -4.73
CA ILE A 20 -21.98 -15.58 -5.90
C ILE A 20 -21.03 -14.55 -6.51
N LEU A 21 -20.34 -13.76 -5.69
CA LEU A 21 -19.36 -12.78 -6.19
C LEU A 21 -18.10 -13.43 -6.77
N LYS A 22 -17.67 -14.58 -6.24
CA LYS A 22 -16.54 -15.34 -6.80
C LYS A 22 -16.87 -15.87 -8.21
N GLU A 23 -18.10 -16.34 -8.41
CA GLU A 23 -18.59 -16.79 -9.74
C GLU A 23 -18.88 -15.61 -10.68
N HIS A 24 -19.32 -14.47 -10.13
CA HIS A 24 -19.75 -13.30 -10.89
C HIS A 24 -19.11 -11.99 -10.37
N PRO A 25 -17.78 -11.81 -10.51
CA PRO A 25 -17.05 -10.69 -9.91
C PRO A 25 -17.45 -9.32 -10.46
N HIS A 26 -17.97 -9.26 -11.70
CA HIS A 26 -18.49 -8.03 -12.31
C HIS A 26 -19.65 -7.39 -11.51
N LEU A 27 -20.30 -8.13 -10.61
CA LEU A 27 -21.38 -7.62 -9.76
C LEU A 27 -20.91 -6.88 -8.50
N ILE A 28 -19.62 -6.92 -8.15
CA ILE A 28 -19.09 -6.41 -6.86
C ILE A 28 -19.45 -4.94 -6.58
N ASN A 29 -19.47 -4.11 -7.63
CA ASN A 29 -19.73 -2.68 -7.58
C ASN A 29 -21.15 -2.29 -8.03
N CYS A 30 -22.03 -3.28 -8.26
CA CYS A 30 -23.44 -3.00 -8.52
C CYS A 30 -24.07 -2.30 -7.31
N ALA A 31 -24.90 -1.30 -7.58
CA ALA A 31 -25.59 -0.51 -6.56
C ALA A 31 -27.11 -0.70 -6.64
N THR A 32 -27.79 -0.51 -5.50
CA THR A 32 -29.26 -0.42 -5.46
C THR A 32 -29.76 0.81 -6.23
N GLU A 33 -30.89 0.69 -6.91
CA GLU A 33 -31.43 1.75 -7.78
C GLU A 33 -31.81 3.02 -7.00
N ASN A 34 -32.44 2.87 -5.84
CA ASN A 34 -32.99 4.01 -5.11
C ASN A 34 -31.94 4.75 -4.24
N LYS A 35 -31.02 4.02 -3.61
CA LYS A 35 -30.09 4.58 -2.62
C LYS A 35 -28.63 4.50 -3.04
N GLY A 36 -28.30 3.78 -4.11
CA GLY A 36 -26.92 3.63 -4.58
C GLY A 36 -26.03 2.81 -3.63
N TYR A 37 -26.58 1.89 -2.83
CA TYR A 37 -25.78 1.06 -1.93
C TYR A 37 -25.16 -0.10 -2.69
N THR A 38 -23.84 -0.22 -2.63
CA THR A 38 -23.09 -1.41 -3.07
C THR A 38 -22.93 -2.42 -1.92
N VAL A 39 -22.41 -3.61 -2.22
CA VAL A 39 -22.10 -4.61 -1.19
C VAL A 39 -21.12 -4.07 -0.15
N LEU A 40 -20.11 -3.28 -0.56
CA LEU A 40 -19.14 -2.68 0.37
C LEU A 40 -19.79 -1.67 1.32
N HIS A 41 -20.76 -0.88 0.85
CA HIS A 41 -21.54 0.01 1.70
C HIS A 41 -22.36 -0.76 2.74
N GLN A 42 -22.98 -1.87 2.33
CA GLN A 42 -23.74 -2.72 3.26
C GLN A 42 -22.81 -3.37 4.29
N ALA A 43 -21.65 -3.86 3.87
CA ALA A 43 -20.67 -4.44 4.78
C ALA A 43 -20.16 -3.42 5.82
N ALA A 44 -19.91 -2.18 5.39
CA ALA A 44 -19.59 -1.08 6.29
C ALA A 44 -20.75 -0.72 7.24
N TRP A 45 -21.99 -0.70 6.74
CA TRP A 45 -23.19 -0.42 7.53
C TRP A 45 -23.42 -1.48 8.61
N HIS A 46 -23.21 -2.76 8.29
CA HIS A 46 -23.34 -3.89 9.23
C HIS A 46 -22.14 -4.02 10.18
N GLY A 47 -21.05 -3.29 9.95
CA GLY A 47 -19.83 -3.43 10.75
C GLY A 47 -19.16 -4.79 10.57
N ALA A 48 -19.16 -5.31 9.34
CA ALA A 48 -18.71 -6.67 9.02
C ALA A 48 -17.28 -6.96 9.53
N ASP A 49 -16.97 -8.24 9.67
CA ASP A 49 -15.63 -8.69 10.05
C ASP A 49 -14.59 -8.30 8.98
N LEU A 50 -13.36 -8.00 9.39
CA LEU A 50 -12.30 -7.55 8.48
C LEU A 50 -11.99 -8.58 7.38
N SER A 51 -12.14 -9.88 7.65
CA SER A 51 -12.01 -10.94 6.63
C SER A 51 -13.04 -10.80 5.51
N ILE A 52 -14.29 -10.41 5.84
CA ILE A 52 -15.33 -10.15 4.84
C ILE A 52 -14.98 -8.90 4.03
N ILE A 53 -14.57 -7.82 4.71
CA ILE A 53 -14.12 -6.59 4.04
C ILE A 53 -12.95 -6.86 3.10
N GLY A 54 -11.94 -7.60 3.57
CA GLY A 54 -10.77 -7.99 2.78
C GLY A 54 -11.15 -8.82 1.55
N GLN A 55 -12.06 -9.79 1.69
CA GLN A 55 -12.57 -10.57 0.55
C GLN A 55 -13.29 -9.68 -0.47
N LEU A 56 -14.16 -8.75 -0.03
CA LEU A 56 -14.85 -7.83 -0.94
C LEU A 56 -13.88 -6.92 -1.68
N LEU A 57 -12.89 -6.37 -0.98
CA LEU A 57 -11.85 -5.53 -1.59
C LEU A 57 -10.99 -6.34 -2.59
N SER A 58 -10.64 -7.59 -2.26
CA SER A 58 -9.89 -8.50 -3.15
C SER A 58 -10.67 -8.87 -4.40
N LEU A 59 -12.01 -8.90 -4.32
CA LEU A 59 -12.89 -9.05 -5.48
C LEU A 59 -13.07 -7.76 -6.30
N GLY A 60 -12.40 -6.66 -5.93
CA GLY A 60 -12.40 -5.41 -6.67
C GLY A 60 -13.48 -4.41 -6.23
N ALA A 61 -13.97 -4.49 -5.01
CA ALA A 61 -14.88 -3.48 -4.47
C ALA A 61 -14.20 -2.10 -4.44
N ASP A 62 -14.87 -1.07 -4.98
CA ASP A 62 -14.33 0.28 -5.04
C ASP A 62 -14.76 1.10 -3.82
N PRO A 63 -13.82 1.47 -2.91
CA PRO A 63 -14.14 2.23 -1.70
C PRO A 63 -14.55 3.68 -1.97
N ARG A 64 -14.39 4.17 -3.21
CA ARG A 64 -14.73 5.56 -3.59
C ARG A 64 -16.18 5.75 -3.99
N ILE A 65 -16.89 4.67 -4.34
CA ILE A 65 -18.29 4.78 -4.76
C ILE A 65 -19.08 5.47 -3.65
N ARG A 66 -19.92 6.43 -4.02
CA ARG A 66 -20.79 7.16 -3.10
C ARG A 66 -22.23 6.73 -3.28
N THR A 67 -22.95 6.57 -2.17
CA THR A 67 -24.41 6.35 -2.18
C THR A 67 -25.13 7.53 -2.83
N MET A 68 -26.25 7.31 -3.52
CA MET A 68 -27.02 8.39 -4.15
C MET A 68 -27.75 9.28 -3.14
N ASN A 69 -28.22 8.71 -2.02
CA ASN A 69 -29.07 9.43 -1.09
C ASN A 69 -28.31 10.41 -0.17
N LYS A 70 -27.18 9.97 0.39
CA LYS A 70 -26.38 10.78 1.33
C LYS A 70 -25.00 11.16 0.80
N SER A 71 -24.66 10.76 -0.43
CA SER A 71 -23.32 10.96 -1.01
C SER A 71 -22.19 10.38 -0.13
N GLN A 72 -22.42 9.27 0.57
CA GLN A 72 -21.43 8.69 1.49
C GLN A 72 -20.63 7.57 0.85
N THR A 73 -19.33 7.48 1.15
CA THR A 73 -18.51 6.29 0.88
C THR A 73 -18.73 5.22 1.95
N ALA A 74 -18.27 3.99 1.68
CA ALA A 74 -18.27 2.92 2.68
C ALA A 74 -17.51 3.32 3.97
N GLN A 75 -16.38 4.04 3.86
CA GLN A 75 -15.63 4.53 5.02
C GLN A 75 -16.45 5.52 5.86
N GLU A 76 -17.14 6.45 5.21
CA GLU A 76 -17.98 7.45 5.87
C GLU A 76 -19.18 6.79 6.57
N ILE A 77 -19.77 5.76 5.97
CA ILE A 77 -20.80 4.94 6.63
C ILE A 77 -20.24 4.23 7.87
N ALA A 78 -19.06 3.60 7.76
CA ALA A 78 -18.41 2.96 8.91
C ALA A 78 -18.14 3.97 10.04
N LYS A 79 -17.65 5.17 9.72
CA LYS A 79 -17.47 6.27 10.68
C LYS A 79 -18.78 6.71 11.34
N GLU A 80 -19.87 6.78 10.58
CA GLU A 80 -21.19 7.17 11.12
C GLU A 80 -21.76 6.10 12.04
N LYS A 81 -21.70 4.82 11.64
CA LYS A 81 -22.40 3.70 12.28
C LYS A 81 -21.58 2.97 13.36
N HIS A 82 -20.26 2.93 13.20
CA HIS A 82 -19.32 2.15 14.01
C HIS A 82 -18.08 3.01 14.34
N ARG A 83 -18.27 4.06 15.15
CA ARG A 83 -17.23 5.07 15.44
C ARG A 83 -15.98 4.47 16.08
N GLU A 84 -16.17 3.43 16.87
CA GLU A 84 -15.13 2.66 17.57
C GLU A 84 -14.32 1.73 16.64
N ARG A 85 -14.86 1.37 15.46
CA ARG A 85 -14.23 0.46 14.50
C ARG A 85 -13.21 1.17 13.62
N GLN A 86 -12.12 1.65 14.23
CA GLN A 86 -10.99 2.26 13.53
C GLN A 86 -10.35 1.32 12.49
N ASP A 87 -10.43 0.02 12.74
CA ASP A 87 -10.01 -1.05 11.84
C ASP A 87 -10.78 -1.02 10.50
N LEU A 88 -12.11 -0.86 10.56
CA LEU A 88 -12.94 -0.70 9.36
C LEU A 88 -12.62 0.59 8.63
N GLN A 89 -12.49 1.69 9.39
CA GLN A 89 -12.16 2.98 8.82
C GLN A 89 -10.80 2.94 8.11
N TYR A 90 -9.83 2.22 8.67
CA TYR A 90 -8.52 2.00 8.09
C TYR A 90 -8.62 1.25 6.75
N LEU A 91 -9.21 0.04 6.73
CA LEU A 91 -9.30 -0.77 5.51
C LEU A 91 -10.15 -0.14 4.40
N LEU A 92 -11.19 0.62 4.76
CA LEU A 92 -12.07 1.29 3.80
C LEU A 92 -11.51 2.63 3.29
N THR A 93 -10.33 3.05 3.75
CA THR A 93 -9.69 4.27 3.24
C THR A 93 -9.44 4.13 1.75
N ALA A 94 -10.09 4.98 0.95
CA ALA A 94 -9.83 5.04 -0.47
C ALA A 94 -8.41 5.56 -0.72
N GLN A 95 -7.55 4.70 -1.27
CA GLN A 95 -6.18 5.03 -1.58
C GLN A 95 -5.85 4.57 -3.00
N LYS A 96 -5.29 5.48 -3.81
CA LYS A 96 -4.68 5.11 -5.08
C LYS A 96 -3.38 4.37 -4.79
N ARG A 97 -3.21 3.17 -5.34
CA ARG A 97 -1.92 2.45 -5.24
C ARG A 97 -0.82 3.21 -5.96
N THR A 98 0.34 3.32 -5.31
CA THR A 98 1.53 3.95 -5.86
C THR A 98 2.16 3.06 -6.92
N LEU A 99 3.01 3.62 -7.78
CA LEU A 99 3.73 2.82 -8.76
C LEU A 99 4.58 1.74 -8.09
N ALA A 100 5.26 2.03 -6.98
CA ALA A 100 6.00 1.05 -6.20
C ALA A 100 5.12 -0.13 -5.75
N GLN A 101 3.91 0.12 -5.25
CA GLN A 101 2.95 -0.92 -4.87
C GLN A 101 2.51 -1.76 -6.07
N LEU A 102 2.20 -1.10 -7.20
CA LEU A 102 1.78 -1.77 -8.43
C LEU A 102 2.91 -2.63 -9.02
N ILE A 103 4.17 -2.19 -8.93
CA ILE A 103 5.35 -2.95 -9.33
C ILE A 103 5.51 -4.18 -8.43
N ARG A 104 5.44 -4.04 -7.09
CA ARG A 104 5.50 -5.20 -6.18
C ARG A 104 4.42 -6.24 -6.49
N LYS A 105 3.19 -5.81 -6.77
CA LYS A 105 2.11 -6.71 -7.22
C LYS A 105 2.41 -7.37 -8.56
N ALA A 106 2.93 -6.61 -9.54
CA ALA A 106 3.32 -7.12 -10.86
C ALA A 106 4.38 -8.21 -10.80
N VAL A 107 5.43 -7.96 -10.02
CA VAL A 107 6.50 -8.93 -9.75
C VAL A 107 5.94 -10.20 -9.12
N THR A 108 5.13 -10.04 -8.07
CA THR A 108 4.59 -11.18 -7.31
C THR A 108 3.62 -12.06 -8.12
N GLU A 109 2.85 -11.47 -9.04
CA GLU A 109 1.90 -12.22 -9.88
C GLU A 109 2.52 -12.81 -11.15
N SER A 110 3.77 -12.47 -11.46
CA SER A 110 4.44 -12.90 -12.69
C SER A 110 5.84 -13.47 -12.40
N PRO A 111 5.98 -14.47 -11.51
CA PRO A 111 7.29 -14.96 -11.06
C PRO A 111 8.20 -15.45 -12.20
N ASP A 112 7.61 -15.93 -13.30
CA ASP A 112 8.35 -16.37 -14.49
C ASP A 112 9.10 -15.23 -15.20
N LEU A 113 8.72 -13.98 -14.94
CA LEU A 113 9.35 -12.77 -15.51
C LEU A 113 10.36 -12.11 -14.56
N PHE A 114 10.38 -12.52 -13.27
CA PHE A 114 11.13 -11.88 -12.19
C PHE A 114 11.66 -12.92 -11.18
N SER A 115 12.69 -13.66 -11.58
CA SER A 115 13.44 -14.55 -10.70
C SER A 115 14.42 -13.79 -9.82
N ALA A 116 14.78 -14.38 -8.66
CA ALA A 116 15.67 -13.78 -7.67
C ALA A 116 17.07 -13.38 -8.20
N TYR A 117 17.47 -13.87 -9.38
CA TYR A 117 18.77 -13.63 -9.99
C TYR A 117 18.70 -13.19 -11.46
N ASP A 118 17.64 -12.49 -11.86
CA ASP A 118 17.59 -11.82 -13.17
C ASP A 118 17.77 -10.30 -13.10
N GLY A 119 18.09 -9.69 -14.23
CA GLY A 119 18.20 -8.23 -14.32
C GLY A 119 16.85 -7.52 -14.16
N ASN A 120 15.73 -8.21 -14.38
CA ASN A 120 14.41 -7.61 -14.28
C ASN A 120 14.06 -7.27 -12.83
N GLN A 121 14.24 -8.23 -11.92
CA GLN A 121 14.02 -8.11 -10.49
C GLN A 121 14.91 -7.00 -9.90
N VAL A 122 16.20 -6.98 -10.25
CA VAL A 122 17.13 -5.93 -9.78
C VAL A 122 16.67 -4.53 -10.19
N ILE A 123 16.19 -4.36 -11.43
CA ILE A 123 15.65 -3.07 -11.90
C ILE A 123 14.34 -2.75 -11.17
N CYS A 124 13.44 -3.72 -10.97
CA CYS A 124 12.20 -3.54 -10.21
C CYS A 124 12.48 -3.05 -8.78
N ASP A 125 13.46 -3.63 -8.09
CA ASP A 125 13.81 -3.24 -6.72
C ASP A 125 14.30 -1.79 -6.66
N ARG A 126 15.16 -1.39 -7.60
CA ARG A 126 15.61 0.00 -7.74
C ARG A 126 14.48 0.95 -8.12
N LEU A 127 13.55 0.51 -8.97
CA LEU A 127 12.38 1.30 -9.35
C LEU A 127 11.46 1.53 -8.15
N ILE A 128 11.24 0.52 -7.31
CA ILE A 128 10.44 0.62 -6.08
C ILE A 128 11.03 1.69 -5.14
N GLU A 129 12.35 1.68 -4.93
CA GLU A 129 13.07 2.70 -4.15
C GLU A 129 12.97 4.09 -4.81
N CYS A 130 13.28 4.18 -6.10
CA CYS A 130 13.28 5.46 -6.84
C CYS A 130 11.88 6.12 -6.87
N LEU A 131 10.82 5.33 -7.04
CA LEU A 131 9.45 5.83 -7.11
C LEU A 131 8.87 6.12 -5.73
N GLY A 132 9.44 5.50 -4.68
CA GLY A 132 9.10 5.69 -3.27
C GLY A 132 7.60 5.60 -2.99
N TRP A 133 7.15 6.43 -2.05
CA TRP A 133 5.74 6.50 -1.65
C TRP A 133 4.91 7.55 -2.41
N ASN A 134 5.49 8.23 -3.41
CA ASN A 134 4.87 9.36 -4.09
C ASN A 134 3.55 8.95 -4.76
N SER A 135 2.44 9.35 -4.14
CA SER A 135 1.07 9.02 -4.54
C SER A 135 0.56 9.87 -5.70
N ASP A 136 1.39 10.75 -6.27
CA ASP A 136 0.90 11.81 -7.14
C ASP A 136 0.09 11.26 -8.32
N ALA A 137 -1.14 11.76 -8.34
CA ALA A 137 -2.18 11.45 -9.26
C ALA A 137 -1.97 12.28 -10.51
N GLU A 138 -1.33 11.71 -11.52
CA GLU A 138 -1.21 12.40 -12.79
C GLU A 138 -1.85 11.61 -13.92
N ALA A 139 -2.18 12.36 -14.98
CA ALA A 139 -2.79 11.89 -16.22
C ALA A 139 -1.98 10.76 -16.87
N GLU A 140 -2.59 10.02 -17.79
CA GLU A 140 -1.98 8.86 -18.46
C GLU A 140 -0.66 9.18 -19.19
N THR A 141 -0.54 10.37 -19.77
CA THR A 141 0.72 10.88 -20.36
C THR A 141 1.83 11.00 -19.33
N ALA A 142 1.52 11.52 -18.15
CA ALA A 142 2.49 11.63 -17.06
C ALA A 142 2.88 10.27 -16.47
N PHE A 143 2.01 9.25 -16.53
CA PHE A 143 2.35 7.88 -16.11
C PHE A 143 3.51 7.31 -16.93
N LYS A 144 3.44 7.39 -18.27
CA LYS A 144 4.48 6.84 -19.15
C LYS A 144 5.80 7.58 -18.98
N GLU A 145 5.74 8.91 -18.92
CA GLU A 145 6.91 9.77 -18.71
C GLU A 145 7.57 9.50 -17.37
N ARG A 146 6.78 9.36 -16.30
CA ARG A 146 7.29 9.07 -14.95
C ARG A 146 7.96 7.70 -14.85
N VAL A 147 7.35 6.66 -15.44
CA VAL A 147 7.97 5.32 -15.50
C VAL A 147 9.26 5.36 -16.31
N ALA A 148 9.27 6.04 -17.47
CA ALA A 148 10.47 6.17 -18.29
C ALA A 148 11.58 6.97 -17.59
N ALA A 149 11.24 8.04 -16.87
CA ALA A 149 12.19 8.85 -16.11
C ALA A 149 12.80 8.05 -14.94
N ALA A 150 11.98 7.31 -14.19
CA ALA A 150 12.45 6.44 -13.12
C ALA A 150 13.34 5.32 -13.68
N PHE A 151 12.93 4.70 -14.79
CA PHE A 151 13.73 3.70 -15.48
C PHE A 151 15.10 4.24 -15.90
N LYS A 152 15.13 5.43 -16.51
CA LYS A 152 16.38 6.10 -16.86
C LYS A 152 17.23 6.43 -15.64
N ALA A 153 16.62 6.86 -14.54
CA ALA A 153 17.33 7.19 -13.30
C ALA A 153 18.04 5.96 -12.71
N VAL A 154 17.40 4.78 -12.75
CA VAL A 154 17.95 3.56 -12.11
C VAL A 154 18.84 2.71 -13.02
N THR A 155 18.75 2.91 -14.35
CA THR A 155 19.52 2.15 -15.34
C THR A 155 20.57 3.00 -16.07
N GLY A 156 20.42 4.32 -16.10
CA GLY A 156 21.21 5.23 -16.94
C GLY A 156 20.84 5.18 -18.44
N VAL A 157 19.82 4.40 -18.82
CA VAL A 157 19.46 4.13 -20.21
C VAL A 157 18.02 4.59 -20.48
N ASP A 158 17.79 5.23 -21.62
CA ASP A 158 16.44 5.59 -22.04
C ASP A 158 15.59 4.34 -22.27
N LEU A 159 14.33 4.35 -21.82
CA LEU A 159 13.40 3.23 -22.00
C LEU A 159 13.21 2.84 -23.48
N SER A 160 13.52 3.72 -24.42
CA SER A 160 13.46 3.49 -25.87
C SER A 160 14.79 3.07 -26.51
N SER A 161 15.85 2.81 -25.73
CA SER A 161 17.18 2.48 -26.25
C SER A 161 17.38 0.97 -26.45
N ASP A 162 18.09 0.58 -27.51
CA ASP A 162 18.41 -0.84 -27.78
C ASP A 162 19.65 -1.37 -27.04
N ARG A 163 20.15 -0.63 -26.02
CA ARG A 163 21.35 -1.03 -25.29
C ARG A 163 21.02 -2.08 -24.24
N PRO A 164 21.81 -3.17 -24.12
CA PRO A 164 21.63 -4.13 -23.04
C PRO A 164 21.93 -3.47 -21.70
N ILE A 165 21.13 -3.80 -20.68
CA ILE A 165 21.32 -3.30 -19.32
C ILE A 165 22.04 -4.39 -18.53
N ASN A 166 23.22 -4.05 -18.00
CA ASN A 166 23.96 -4.93 -17.09
C ASN A 166 23.65 -4.53 -15.65
N CYS A 167 22.97 -5.41 -14.94
CA CYS A 167 22.57 -5.24 -13.54
C CYS A 167 23.48 -6.00 -12.57
N GLY A 168 24.50 -6.68 -13.08
CA GLY A 168 25.42 -7.47 -12.28
C GLY A 168 26.35 -6.65 -11.38
N PRO A 169 26.85 -7.23 -10.28
CA PRO A 169 27.78 -6.56 -9.36
C PRO A 169 29.13 -6.26 -10.02
N ASP A 170 29.53 -7.04 -11.01
CA ASP A 170 30.75 -6.84 -11.79
C ASP A 170 30.62 -7.45 -13.20
N ARG A 171 31.68 -7.39 -14.01
CA ARG A 171 31.69 -7.89 -15.41
C ARG A 171 31.67 -9.42 -15.54
N SER A 172 31.93 -10.15 -14.44
CA SER A 172 31.93 -11.61 -14.39
C SER A 172 30.56 -12.20 -14.04
N TYR A 173 29.70 -11.43 -13.37
CA TYR A 173 28.31 -11.79 -13.11
C TYR A 173 27.36 -11.02 -14.01
N ASN A 174 26.82 -11.70 -15.03
CA ASN A 174 25.97 -11.07 -16.01
C ASN A 174 24.49 -11.27 -15.66
N MET A 175 23.88 -10.26 -15.06
CA MET A 175 22.42 -10.16 -14.91
C MET A 175 21.91 -9.22 -15.99
N HIS A 176 21.35 -9.81 -17.06
CA HIS A 176 20.86 -9.05 -18.20
C HIS A 176 19.37 -8.83 -18.11
N SER A 177 18.94 -7.68 -18.63
CA SER A 177 17.55 -7.38 -18.91
C SER A 177 17.45 -6.77 -20.30
N THR A 178 16.39 -7.13 -21.04
CA THR A 178 16.15 -6.64 -22.40
C THR A 178 15.18 -5.47 -22.37
N GLN A 179 15.48 -4.42 -23.12
CA GLN A 179 14.59 -3.25 -23.19
C GLN A 179 13.25 -3.57 -23.90
N SER A 180 13.20 -4.58 -24.78
CA SER A 180 11.97 -5.05 -25.40
C SER A 180 10.96 -5.60 -24.36
N PHE A 181 11.45 -6.23 -23.31
CA PHE A 181 10.62 -6.61 -22.16
C PHE A 181 10.04 -5.37 -21.46
N TRP A 182 10.88 -4.37 -21.15
CA TRP A 182 10.46 -3.18 -20.40
C TRP A 182 9.49 -2.27 -21.17
N SER A 183 9.79 -2.00 -22.44
CA SER A 183 8.99 -1.12 -23.29
C SER A 183 7.69 -1.78 -23.77
N GLY A 184 7.63 -3.12 -23.78
CA GLY A 184 6.47 -3.90 -24.19
C GLY A 184 5.75 -4.55 -23.00
N GLU A 185 6.25 -5.70 -22.59
CA GLU A 185 5.59 -6.61 -21.64
C GLU A 185 5.40 -5.99 -20.25
N PHE A 186 6.47 -5.46 -19.64
CA PHE A 186 6.40 -4.83 -18.34
C PHE A 186 5.48 -3.62 -18.33
N PHE A 187 5.59 -2.75 -19.34
CA PHE A 187 4.77 -1.55 -19.41
C PHE A 187 3.28 -1.91 -19.52
N LYS A 188 2.94 -2.91 -20.34
CA LYS A 188 1.58 -3.44 -20.45
C LYS A 188 1.08 -3.99 -19.11
N LEU A 189 1.90 -4.80 -18.44
CA LEU A 189 1.59 -5.38 -17.13
C LEU A 189 1.33 -4.29 -16.08
N LEU A 190 2.19 -3.27 -16.01
CA LEU A 190 2.05 -2.19 -15.03
C LEU A 190 0.85 -1.28 -15.36
N HIS A 191 0.61 -0.98 -16.64
CA HIS A 191 -0.51 -0.16 -17.08
C HIS A 191 -1.87 -0.80 -16.78
N GLU A 192 -2.00 -2.11 -17.00
CA GLU A 192 -3.21 -2.86 -16.62
C GLU A 192 -3.53 -2.67 -15.14
N LYS A 193 -2.53 -2.80 -14.25
CA LYS A 193 -2.72 -2.61 -12.81
C LYS A 193 -2.98 -1.16 -12.44
N ALA A 194 -2.32 -0.21 -13.11
CA ALA A 194 -2.55 1.22 -12.90
C ALA A 194 -4.00 1.64 -13.17
N SER A 195 -4.63 1.05 -14.19
CA SER A 195 -6.05 1.28 -14.51
C SER A 195 -7.01 0.88 -13.37
N ARG A 196 -6.57 -0.04 -12.50
CA ARG A 196 -7.31 -0.56 -11.35
C ARG A 196 -6.74 -0.10 -10.00
N SER A 197 -5.88 0.92 -10.01
CA SER A 197 -5.11 1.37 -8.83
C SER A 197 -5.95 1.73 -7.58
N TYR A 198 -7.25 1.99 -7.72
CA TYR A 198 -8.15 2.24 -6.58
C TYR A 198 -8.91 1.01 -6.07
N THR A 199 -8.91 -0.09 -6.83
CA THR A 199 -9.64 -1.32 -6.49
C THR A 199 -8.71 -2.48 -6.17
N ILE A 200 -7.40 -2.23 -6.10
CA ILE A 200 -6.39 -3.18 -5.64
C ILE A 200 -6.19 -2.98 -4.13
N PRO A 201 -6.55 -3.95 -3.26
CA PRO A 201 -6.25 -3.88 -1.82
C PRO A 201 -4.76 -4.06 -1.56
N ILE A 202 -4.29 -3.87 -0.32
CA ILE A 202 -2.96 -4.35 0.08
C ILE A 202 -3.08 -5.85 0.40
N GLU A 203 -2.30 -6.70 -0.25
CA GLU A 203 -2.37 -8.16 -0.11
C GLU A 203 -1.10 -8.74 0.51
N LYS A 204 -1.24 -9.87 1.22
CA LYS A 204 -0.17 -10.49 2.03
C LYS A 204 1.15 -10.69 1.26
N ASN A 205 1.05 -11.08 0.00
CA ASN A 205 2.19 -11.53 -0.81
C ASN A 205 3.10 -10.41 -1.32
N TRP A 206 2.65 -9.16 -1.32
CA TRP A 206 3.46 -8.02 -1.77
C TRP A 206 3.46 -6.82 -0.80
N ALA A 207 2.74 -6.94 0.32
CA ALA A 207 2.71 -5.92 1.36
C ALA A 207 4.05 -5.82 2.09
N VAL A 208 4.49 -4.58 2.30
CA VAL A 208 5.71 -4.25 3.05
C VAL A 208 5.39 -3.36 4.24
N ILE A 209 6.31 -3.24 5.19
CA ILE A 209 6.12 -2.42 6.39
C ILE A 209 5.84 -0.95 6.02
N SER A 210 6.40 -0.42 4.95
CA SER A 210 6.10 0.96 4.53
C SER A 210 4.64 1.19 4.12
N ASP A 211 3.87 0.15 3.80
CA ASP A 211 2.46 0.25 3.42
C ASP A 211 1.56 0.59 4.63
N ILE A 212 1.89 0.08 5.83
CA ILE A 212 1.12 0.37 7.05
C ILE A 212 1.40 1.75 7.65
N PHE A 213 2.39 2.48 7.12
CA PHE A 213 2.67 3.86 7.52
C PHE A 213 1.60 4.83 7.01
N TYR A 214 0.84 4.45 5.99
CA TYR A 214 -0.31 5.21 5.51
C TYR A 214 -1.60 4.80 6.25
N PRO A 215 -2.48 5.75 6.64
CA PRO A 215 -2.27 7.21 6.56
C PRO A 215 -1.24 7.69 7.58
N ALA A 216 -0.64 8.87 7.37
CA ALA A 216 0.26 9.44 8.36
C ALA A 216 -0.43 9.56 9.75
N PRO A 217 0.34 9.51 10.86
CA PRO A 217 -0.18 9.82 12.18
C PRO A 217 -0.91 11.17 12.21
N SER A 218 -1.91 11.31 13.08
CA SER A 218 -2.68 12.55 13.22
C SER A 218 -1.86 13.72 13.77
N HIS A 219 -0.75 13.42 14.43
CA HIS A 219 0.16 14.37 15.03
C HIS A 219 1.56 13.76 15.13
N TRP A 220 2.55 14.61 15.41
CA TRP A 220 3.95 14.25 15.59
C TRP A 220 4.40 14.68 16.98
N GLY A 221 5.36 13.97 17.58
CA GLY A 221 5.94 14.36 18.87
C GLY A 221 6.71 15.67 18.78
N LEU A 222 7.65 15.74 17.83
CA LEU A 222 8.54 16.86 17.52
C LEU A 222 8.71 17.00 16.02
N ARG A 223 9.30 18.13 15.59
CA ARG A 223 9.39 18.49 14.16
C ARG A 223 10.28 17.54 13.35
N GLY A 224 11.25 16.89 13.99
CA GLY A 224 12.12 15.88 13.37
C GLY A 224 11.42 14.56 13.07
N ASP A 225 10.33 14.23 13.78
CA ASP A 225 9.66 12.92 13.64
C ASP A 225 9.09 12.71 12.25
N LEU A 226 8.57 13.76 11.60
CA LEU A 226 8.10 13.70 10.21
C LEU A 226 9.23 13.27 9.26
N PHE A 227 10.43 13.82 9.43
CA PHE A 227 11.55 13.51 8.54
C PHE A 227 12.09 12.10 8.78
N LEU A 228 12.16 11.66 10.04
CA LEU A 228 12.50 10.27 10.36
C LEU A 228 11.45 9.30 9.81
N TRP A 229 10.16 9.65 9.89
CA TRP A 229 9.08 8.87 9.28
C TRP A 229 9.24 8.75 7.78
N LEU A 230 9.61 9.83 7.08
CA LEU A 230 9.88 9.78 5.64
C LEU A 230 11.07 8.87 5.30
N GLU A 231 12.20 9.02 5.98
CA GLU A 231 13.39 8.17 5.77
C GLU A 231 13.09 6.69 6.09
N MET A 232 12.34 6.42 7.16
CA MET A 232 12.00 5.06 7.57
C MET A 232 11.06 4.37 6.58
N ARG A 233 10.12 5.09 5.96
CA ARG A 233 9.26 4.53 4.90
C ARG A 233 10.06 4.07 3.71
N GLU A 234 11.05 4.87 3.33
CA GLU A 234 11.95 4.54 2.23
C GLU A 234 12.79 3.30 2.58
N PHE A 235 13.40 3.29 3.77
CA PHE A 235 14.22 2.18 4.25
C PHE A 235 13.45 0.85 4.35
N LEU A 236 12.15 0.90 4.67
CA LEU A 236 11.30 -0.28 4.88
C LEU A 236 10.45 -0.64 3.66
N CYS A 237 10.73 -0.09 2.47
CA CYS A 237 9.91 -0.29 1.27
C CYS A 237 10.02 -1.68 0.62
N HIS A 238 10.95 -2.51 1.09
CA HIS A 238 11.16 -3.89 0.68
C HIS A 238 10.99 -4.91 1.81
N VAL A 239 10.74 -4.47 3.04
CA VAL A 239 10.69 -5.36 4.20
C VAL A 239 9.26 -5.88 4.38
N PRO A 240 9.00 -7.20 4.27
CA PRO A 240 7.66 -7.75 4.44
C PRO A 240 7.11 -7.45 5.84
N ILE A 241 5.78 -7.33 5.95
CA ILE A 241 5.13 -7.21 7.25
C ILE A 241 5.24 -8.56 7.99
N PRO A 242 5.91 -8.64 9.15
CA PRO A 242 6.03 -9.89 9.88
C PRO A 242 4.70 -10.30 10.50
N ASP A 243 4.48 -11.60 10.67
CA ASP A 243 3.24 -12.12 11.29
C ASP A 243 3.11 -11.70 12.77
N GLN A 244 4.24 -11.61 13.50
CA GLN A 244 4.25 -11.31 14.93
C GLN A 244 4.45 -9.80 15.21
N PRO A 245 3.61 -9.17 16.04
CA PRO A 245 3.71 -7.74 16.33
C PRO A 245 5.00 -7.36 17.05
N GLU A 246 5.58 -8.24 17.85
CA GLU A 246 6.85 -8.00 18.56
C GLU A 246 8.02 -7.93 17.58
N VAL A 247 7.97 -8.72 16.50
CA VAL A 247 8.97 -8.67 15.43
C VAL A 247 8.86 -7.35 14.67
N LEU A 248 7.65 -6.89 14.37
CA LEU A 248 7.43 -5.57 13.75
C LEU A 248 8.01 -4.44 14.60
N ALA A 249 7.73 -4.45 15.91
CA ALA A 249 8.28 -3.46 16.83
C ALA A 249 9.81 -3.46 16.82
N ARG A 250 10.44 -4.65 16.90
CA ARG A 250 11.90 -4.77 16.83
C ARG A 250 12.49 -4.26 15.53
N ILE A 251 11.85 -4.52 14.38
CA ILE A 251 12.29 -3.99 13.08
C ILE A 251 12.25 -2.47 13.12
N ILE A 252 11.13 -1.87 13.51
CA ILE A 252 10.97 -0.40 13.58
C ILE A 252 11.98 0.22 14.55
N SER A 253 12.18 -0.36 15.74
CA SER A 253 13.19 0.10 16.71
C SER A 253 14.62 -0.01 16.16
N SER A 254 14.95 -1.10 15.45
CA SER A 254 16.27 -1.29 14.85
C SER A 254 16.51 -0.31 13.71
N THR A 255 15.48 -0.05 12.90
CA THR A 255 15.53 0.95 11.83
C THR A 255 15.64 2.37 12.39
N PHE A 256 14.96 2.67 13.50
CA PHE A 256 15.17 3.93 14.22
C PHE A 256 16.65 4.10 14.53
N SER A 257 17.28 3.12 15.19
CA SER A 257 18.69 3.20 15.55
C SER A 257 19.63 3.26 14.35
N ALA A 258 19.35 2.53 13.27
CA ALA A 258 20.13 2.60 12.05
C ALA A 258 20.10 3.99 11.40
N LEU A 259 18.94 4.67 11.44
CA LEU A 259 18.77 5.99 10.82
C LEU A 259 19.24 7.13 11.72
N THR A 260 18.98 7.06 13.03
CA THR A 260 19.31 8.13 13.97
C THR A 260 20.75 8.04 14.50
N GLY A 261 21.33 6.84 14.53
CA GLY A 261 22.58 6.55 15.24
C GLY A 261 22.40 6.33 16.74
N GLU A 262 21.17 6.40 17.25
CA GLU A 262 20.86 6.35 18.68
C GLU A 262 19.91 5.21 19.01
N VAL A 263 20.03 4.64 20.20
CA VAL A 263 19.12 3.58 20.65
C VAL A 263 17.73 4.16 20.87
N LEU A 264 16.69 3.48 20.39
CA LEU A 264 15.32 3.85 20.71
C LEU A 264 15.01 3.43 22.16
N ASP A 265 15.24 4.33 23.10
CA ASP A 265 14.86 4.18 24.49
C ASP A 265 13.86 5.29 24.91
N SER A 266 13.39 5.27 26.16
CA SER A 266 12.44 6.26 26.64
C SER A 266 13.10 7.56 27.12
N SER A 267 14.34 7.85 26.72
CA SER A 267 15.10 9.02 27.16
C SER A 267 14.70 10.32 26.45
N GLU A 268 15.51 11.36 26.65
CA GLU A 268 15.34 12.70 26.12
C GLU A 268 15.27 12.74 24.58
N PRO A 269 14.67 13.80 24.00
CA PRO A 269 14.63 14.00 22.56
C PRO A 269 16.04 14.02 21.91
N ILE A 270 16.15 13.38 20.75
CA ILE A 270 17.41 13.28 20.01
C ILE A 270 17.48 14.39 18.98
N PHE A 271 18.60 15.12 18.93
CA PHE A 271 18.83 16.12 17.89
C PHE A 271 19.51 15.50 16.66
N ILE A 272 18.85 15.60 15.51
CA ILE A 272 19.38 15.14 14.22
C ILE A 272 19.57 16.34 13.31
N LYS A 273 20.84 16.71 13.11
CA LYS A 273 21.24 17.91 12.36
C LYS A 273 20.62 17.99 10.96
N ARG A 274 20.57 16.87 10.21
CA ARG A 274 20.01 16.83 8.85
C ARG A 274 18.49 17.07 8.78
N PHE A 275 17.79 16.94 9.91
CA PHE A 275 16.35 17.24 10.01
C PHE A 275 16.09 18.69 10.44
N SER A 276 17.13 19.44 10.80
CA SER A 276 16.97 20.84 11.19
C SER A 276 16.72 21.72 9.97
N ARG A 277 15.61 22.46 10.00
CA ARG A 277 15.18 23.44 8.98
C ARG A 277 15.07 24.86 9.55
N GLY A 278 15.67 25.10 10.72
CA GLY A 278 15.55 26.35 11.47
C GLY A 278 14.32 26.41 12.39
N GLY A 279 14.38 27.27 13.40
CA GLY A 279 13.35 27.44 14.45
C GLY A 279 13.55 26.55 15.69
N MET A 280 12.75 26.80 16.74
CA MET A 280 12.80 26.03 17.99
C MET A 280 12.36 24.57 17.78
N SER A 281 13.14 23.64 18.34
CA SER A 281 12.95 22.18 18.24
C SER A 281 13.01 21.61 16.81
N SER A 282 13.58 22.36 15.86
CA SER A 282 13.82 21.90 14.49
C SER A 282 14.89 20.82 14.49
N GLY A 283 14.59 19.67 13.90
CA GLY A 283 15.48 18.50 13.88
C GLY A 283 15.49 17.65 15.15
N MET A 284 14.67 17.97 16.16
CA MET A 284 14.49 17.11 17.33
C MET A 284 13.51 15.98 17.03
N VAL A 285 13.85 14.76 17.44
CA VAL A 285 13.04 13.53 17.32
C VAL A 285 12.64 13.05 18.72
N SER A 286 11.38 12.64 18.89
CA SER A 286 10.85 12.23 20.18
C SER A 286 10.85 10.71 20.33
N SER A 287 11.84 10.15 21.01
CA SER A 287 11.91 8.71 21.28
C SER A 287 10.64 8.18 21.98
N GLN A 288 10.05 9.00 22.85
CA GLN A 288 8.78 8.69 23.52
C GLN A 288 7.61 8.53 22.55
N PHE A 289 7.47 9.42 21.56
CA PHE A 289 6.41 9.31 20.54
C PHE A 289 6.56 8.02 19.75
N TRP A 290 7.80 7.69 19.32
CA TRP A 290 8.07 6.48 18.56
C TRP A 290 7.73 5.21 19.35
N LEU A 291 8.13 5.13 20.62
CA LEU A 291 7.88 3.97 21.48
C LEU A 291 6.41 3.83 21.91
N LYS A 292 5.79 4.91 22.37
CA LYS A 292 4.48 4.85 23.04
C LYS A 292 3.31 5.02 22.09
N GLU A 293 3.53 5.55 20.89
CA GLU A 293 2.45 5.90 19.96
C GLU A 293 2.66 5.29 18.57
N PHE A 294 3.81 5.57 17.95
CA PHE A 294 4.03 5.17 16.56
C PHE A 294 4.13 3.64 16.38
N ILE A 295 4.99 2.97 17.17
CA ILE A 295 5.13 1.51 17.10
C ILE A 295 3.81 0.79 17.43
N PRO A 296 3.10 1.11 18.52
CA PRO A 296 1.79 0.52 18.80
C PRO A 296 0.77 0.72 17.68
N LEU A 297 0.75 1.90 17.05
CA LEU A 297 -0.12 2.17 15.89
C LEU A 297 0.23 1.27 14.69
N MET A 298 1.52 1.06 14.40
CA MET A 298 1.95 0.16 13.32
C MET A 298 1.57 -1.30 13.60
N GLN A 299 1.77 -1.77 14.83
CA GLN A 299 1.33 -3.11 15.26
C GLN A 299 -0.18 -3.30 15.09
N GLN A 300 -0.96 -2.28 15.46
CA GLN A 300 -2.41 -2.32 15.32
C GLN A 300 -2.84 -2.40 13.85
N ARG A 301 -2.25 -1.59 12.98
CA ARG A 301 -2.52 -1.60 11.53
C ARG A 301 -2.12 -2.91 10.87
N ALA A 302 -0.95 -3.46 11.22
CA ALA A 302 -0.51 -4.76 10.74
C ALA A 302 -1.53 -5.86 11.10
N LYS A 303 -2.00 -5.87 12.36
CA LYS A 303 -3.01 -6.82 12.83
C LYS A 303 -4.33 -6.70 12.07
N TRP A 304 -4.81 -5.48 11.82
CA TRP A 304 -6.05 -5.25 11.06
C TRP A 304 -5.91 -5.75 9.62
N LEU A 305 -4.77 -5.48 9.00
CA LEU A 305 -4.50 -5.90 7.63
C LEU A 305 -4.36 -7.43 7.54
N GLN A 306 -3.65 -8.07 8.47
CA GLN A 306 -3.55 -9.53 8.56
C GLN A 306 -4.92 -10.20 8.71
N LYS A 307 -5.80 -9.63 9.55
CA LYS A 307 -7.18 -10.11 9.68
C LYS A 307 -7.94 -10.03 8.35
N SER A 308 -7.69 -9.01 7.54
CA SER A 308 -8.33 -8.87 6.23
C SER A 308 -7.87 -9.91 5.20
N TRP A 309 -6.70 -10.52 5.40
CA TRP A 309 -6.17 -11.57 4.53
C TRP A 309 -6.70 -12.97 4.85
N GLU A 310 -7.40 -13.14 5.97
CA GLU A 310 -7.99 -14.43 6.33
C GLU A 310 -9.15 -14.79 5.38
N THR A 311 -9.09 -15.97 4.78
CA THR A 311 -10.24 -16.56 4.09
C THR A 311 -11.09 -17.32 5.09
N LYS A 312 -12.25 -16.75 5.43
CA LYS A 312 -13.36 -17.48 6.08
C LYS A 312 -14.22 -18.16 5.04
#